data_AF-A0A0G0WZL5-F1
#
_entry.id   AF-A0A0G0WZL5-F1
#
_cell.length_a   1.000
_cell.length_b   1.000
_cell.length_c   1.000
_cell.angle_alpha   90.00
_cell.angle_beta   90.00
_cell.angle_gamma   90.00
#
_symmetry.space_group_name_H-M   'P 1'
#
loop_
_entity.id
_entity.type
_entity.pdbx_description
1 polymer ?
#
loop_
_entity_poly.entity_id
_entity_poly.type
_entity_poly.pdbx_seq_one_letter_code
_entity_poly.pdbx_strand_id
1 'polypeptide(L)'
;MSETSAAKPRSVNVGDIIEINGKKYKFQPSSTTAFNFALRHYDSRDELPDGYFISIRLVETGDIVLHSVQDIWDAVLTAQSKE
;
A
#
# COMPACT_ATOMS: atom_id res chain seq x y z
N MET A 1 -10.06 1.98 27.64
CA MET A 1 -10.16 2.71 26.36
C MET A 1 -9.68 1.73 25.32
N SER A 2 -10.49 1.35 24.34
CA SER A 2 -10.02 0.49 23.25
C SER A 2 -9.08 1.35 22.40
N GLU A 3 -7.78 1.16 22.57
CA GLU A 3 -6.78 1.67 21.64
C GLU A 3 -7.19 1.19 20.25
N THR A 4 -7.65 2.11 19.42
CA THR A 4 -7.77 1.86 17.99
C THR A 4 -6.33 1.82 17.48
N SER A 5 -5.63 0.70 17.70
CA SER A 5 -4.37 0.43 17.01
C SER A 5 -4.66 0.60 15.53
N ALA A 6 -4.06 1.61 14.90
CA ALA A 6 -4.14 1.79 13.47
C ALA A 6 -3.78 0.44 12.83
N ALA A 7 -4.72 -0.16 12.11
CA ALA A 7 -4.52 -1.50 11.57
C ALA A 7 -3.29 -1.48 10.66
N LYS A 8 -2.38 -2.42 10.87
CA LYS A 8 -1.16 -2.57 10.06
C LYS A 8 -1.38 -3.67 9.03
N PRO A 9 -1.29 -3.39 7.72
CA PRO A 9 -1.43 -4.41 6.71
C PRO A 9 -0.26 -5.38 6.80
N ARG A 10 -0.51 -6.61 6.36
CA ARG A 10 0.54 -7.61 6.21
C ARG A 10 1.40 -7.24 5.01
N SER A 11 2.62 -7.76 4.98
CA SER A 11 3.52 -7.61 3.83
C SER A 11 2.86 -8.11 2.55
N VAL A 12 3.14 -7.41 1.46
CA VAL A 12 2.63 -7.73 0.12
C VAL A 12 3.69 -8.46 -0.69
N ASN A 13 3.25 -9.19 -1.70
CA ASN A 13 4.06 -9.91 -2.66
C ASN A 13 4.07 -9.21 -4.01
N VAL A 14 5.10 -9.50 -4.80
CA VAL A 14 5.15 -9.03 -6.19
C VAL A 14 3.97 -9.63 -6.96
N GLY A 15 3.19 -8.76 -7.56
CA GLY A 15 2.02 -9.12 -8.33
C GLY A 15 0.70 -9.09 -7.59
N ASP A 16 0.70 -8.82 -6.28
CA ASP A 16 -0.53 -8.51 -5.54
C ASP A 16 -1.25 -7.32 -6.16
N ILE A 17 -2.58 -7.38 -6.13
CA ILE A 17 -3.45 -6.37 -6.72
C ILE A 17 -4.23 -5.66 -5.62
N ILE A 18 -4.17 -4.34 -5.64
CA ILE A 18 -4.94 -3.47 -4.76
C ILE A 18 -5.85 -2.55 -5.57
N GLU A 19 -6.87 -2.01 -4.92
CA GLU A 19 -7.79 -1.07 -5.54
C GLU A 19 -7.70 0.29 -4.85
N ILE A 20 -7.41 1.33 -5.63
CA ILE A 20 -7.35 2.72 -5.15
C ILE A 20 -8.29 3.53 -6.05
N ASN A 21 -9.27 4.23 -5.46
CA ASN A 21 -10.26 5.04 -6.20
C ASN A 21 -10.96 4.26 -7.33
N GLY A 22 -11.28 2.98 -7.09
CA GLY A 22 -11.96 2.11 -8.08
C GLY A 22 -11.06 1.61 -9.22
N LYS A 23 -9.76 1.90 -9.19
CA LYS A 23 -8.78 1.41 -10.17
C LYS A 23 -7.88 0.35 -9.56
N LYS A 24 -7.61 -0.71 -10.32
CA LYS A 24 -6.76 -1.84 -9.89
C LYS A 24 -5.31 -1.58 -10.23
N TYR A 25 -4.46 -1.70 -9.22
CA TYR A 25 -3.01 -1.52 -9.33
C TYR A 25 -2.29 -2.79 -8.90
N LYS A 26 -1.21 -3.14 -9.59
CA LYS A 26 -0.40 -4.33 -9.36
C LYS A 26 0.96 -3.94 -8.79
N PHE A 27 1.34 -4.59 -7.71
CA PHE A 27 2.66 -4.44 -7.11
C PHE A 27 3.77 -4.95 -8.03
N GLN A 28 4.79 -4.11 -8.21
CA GLN A 28 6.03 -4.41 -8.92
C GLN A 28 7.15 -4.72 -7.93
N PRO A 29 8.29 -5.31 -8.35
CA PRO A 29 9.41 -5.60 -7.46
C PRO A 29 9.89 -4.38 -6.65
N SER A 30 10.01 -3.22 -7.31
CA SER A 30 10.41 -1.95 -6.68
C SER A 30 9.38 -1.47 -5.65
N SER A 31 8.10 -1.45 -6.03
CA SER A 31 7.01 -0.97 -5.17
C SER A 31 6.76 -1.88 -3.98
N THR A 32 6.87 -3.20 -4.17
CA THR A 32 6.78 -4.21 -3.11
C THR A 32 7.88 -4.01 -2.08
N THR A 33 9.11 -3.82 -2.54
CA THR A 33 10.26 -3.62 -1.66
C THR A 33 10.11 -2.33 -0.85
N ALA A 34 9.72 -1.23 -1.50
CA ALA A 34 9.52 0.05 -0.84
C ALA A 34 8.38 0.00 0.19
N PHE A 35 7.23 -0.61 -0.17
CA PHE A 35 6.09 -0.74 0.73
C PHE A 35 6.40 -1.65 1.93
N ASN A 36 7.00 -2.82 1.69
CA ASN A 36 7.38 -3.73 2.78
C ASN A 36 8.48 -3.15 3.67
N PHE A 37 9.36 -2.31 3.14
CA PHE A 37 10.31 -1.54 3.93
C PHE A 37 9.58 -0.54 4.83
N ALA A 38 8.62 0.21 4.28
CA ALA A 38 7.77 1.12 5.05
C ALA A 38 7.04 0.39 6.20
N LEU A 39 6.46 -0.77 5.92
CA LEU A 39 5.80 -1.61 6.94
C LEU A 39 6.75 -2.07 8.04
N ARG A 40 8.04 -2.24 7.77
CA ARG A 40 9.01 -2.62 8.81
C ARG A 40 9.52 -1.43 9.61
N HIS A 41 9.54 -0.26 9.00
CA HIS A 41 10.10 0.95 9.61
C HIS A 41 9.07 1.76 10.40
N TYR A 42 7.81 1.71 9.99
CA TYR A 42 6.70 2.46 10.60
C TYR A 42 5.68 1.48 11.20
N ASP A 43 5.21 1.78 12.40
CA ASP A 43 4.21 0.98 13.11
C ASP A 43 2.78 1.45 12.84
N SER A 44 2.60 2.75 12.59
CA SER A 44 1.33 3.33 12.15
C SER A 44 1.43 4.06 10.82
N ARG A 45 0.27 4.19 10.15
CA ARG A 45 0.10 5.09 9.00
C ARG A 45 0.46 6.54 9.35
N ASP A 46 0.13 6.99 10.55
CA ASP A 46 0.36 8.37 11.00
C ASP A 46 1.85 8.73 11.14
N GLU A 47 2.73 7.72 11.19
CA GLU A 47 4.18 7.93 11.24
C GLU A 47 4.81 8.09 9.86
N LEU A 48 4.06 7.81 8.78
CA LEU A 48 4.55 7.94 7.42
C LEU A 48 4.73 9.42 7.06
N PRO A 49 5.92 9.82 6.58
CA PRO A 49 6.17 11.22 6.25
C PRO A 49 5.27 11.70 5.12
N ASP A 50 4.72 12.90 5.27
CA ASP A 50 4.03 13.63 4.20
C ASP A 50 4.97 13.76 2.99
N GLY A 51 4.56 13.18 1.87
CA GLY A 51 5.35 13.15 0.64
C GLY A 51 6.09 11.83 0.37
N TYR A 52 5.84 10.77 1.15
CA TYR A 52 6.35 9.45 0.82
C TYR A 52 5.47 8.77 -0.25
N PHE A 53 5.97 8.74 -1.48
CA PHE A 53 5.29 8.16 -2.64
C PHE A 53 6.03 6.92 -3.14
N ILE A 54 5.27 5.93 -3.60
CA ILE A 54 5.81 4.79 -4.34
C ILE A 54 5.08 4.63 -5.66
N SER A 55 5.81 4.15 -6.67
CA SER A 55 5.29 3.89 -8.00
C SER A 55 4.62 2.52 -8.04
N ILE A 56 3.40 2.42 -8.58
CA ILE A 56 2.69 1.16 -8.76
C ILE A 56 2.06 1.10 -10.15
N ARG A 57 1.96 -0.10 -10.72
CA ARG A 57 1.49 -0.28 -12.10
C ARG A 57 -0.04 -0.38 -12.14
N LEU A 58 -0.70 0.45 -12.93
CA LEU A 58 -2.12 0.33 -13.25
C LEU A 58 -2.35 -0.94 -14.10
N VAL A 59 -3.27 -1.81 -13.69
CA VAL A 59 -3.52 -3.09 -14.36
C VAL A 59 -4.16 -2.90 -15.74
N GLU A 60 -5.05 -1.91 -15.87
CA GLU A 60 -5.83 -1.67 -17.08
C GLU A 60 -4.97 -1.20 -18.26
N THR A 61 -4.08 -0.23 -18.03
CA THR A 61 -3.27 0.38 -19.10
C THR A 61 -1.80 -0.04 -19.06
N GLY A 62 -1.31 -0.57 -17.94
CA GLY A 62 0.11 -0.84 -17.71
C GLY A 62 0.94 0.37 -17.28
N ASP A 63 0.32 1.55 -17.15
CA ASP A 63 0.98 2.79 -16.73
C ASP A 63 1.54 2.70 -15.32
N ILE A 64 2.66 3.38 -15.08
CA ILE A 64 3.24 3.51 -13.74
C ILE A 64 2.75 4.82 -13.14
N VAL A 65 2.05 4.74 -12.02
CA VAL A 65 1.48 5.90 -11.32
C VAL A 65 2.08 5.99 -9.93
N LEU A 66 2.42 7.21 -9.51
CA LEU A 66 2.85 7.48 -8.14
C LEU A 66 1.63 7.61 -7.22
N HIS A 67 1.65 6.87 -6.12
CA HIS A 67 0.64 6.95 -5.07
C HIS A 67 1.31 7.14 -3.72
N SER A 68 0.62 7.81 -2.81
CA SER A 68 1.13 7.96 -1.44
C SER A 68 1.17 6.60 -0.77
N VAL A 69 2.19 6.37 0.06
CA VAL A 69 2.27 5.10 0.81
C VAL A 69 1.08 4.95 1.77
N GLN A 70 0.51 6.06 2.23
CA GLN A 70 -0.70 6.06 3.06
C GLN A 70 -1.93 5.52 2.28
N ASP A 71 -2.18 6.01 1.06
CA ASP A 71 -3.28 5.49 0.22
C ASP A 71 -3.12 4.00 -0.08
N ILE A 72 -1.87 3.58 -0.34
CA ILE A 72 -1.55 2.17 -0.59
C ILE A 72 -1.75 1.34 0.67
N TRP A 73 -1.41 1.87 1.84
CA TRP A 73 -1.62 1.21 3.12
C TRP A 73 -3.10 0.89 3.36
N ASP A 74 -3.98 1.88 3.17
CA ASP A 74 -5.43 1.69 3.28
C ASP A 74 -5.97 0.71 2.23
N ALA A 75 -5.47 0.79 1.00
CA ALA A 75 -5.89 -0.09 -0.07
C ALA A 75 -5.46 -1.55 0.16
N VAL A 76 -4.25 -1.77 0.70
CA VAL A 76 -3.77 -3.10 1.09
C VAL A 76 -4.58 -3.64 2.26
N LEU A 77 -4.83 -2.83 3.30
CA LEU A 77 -5.70 -3.23 4.42
C LEU A 77 -7.08 -3.66 3.93
N THR A 78 -7.67 -2.86 3.03
CA THR A 78 -8.98 -3.13 2.46
C THR A 78 -8.97 -4.41 1.62
N ALA A 79 -7.92 -4.65 0.84
CA ALA A 79 -7.76 -5.88 0.07
C ALA A 79 -7.64 -7.12 0.98
N GLN A 80 -6.82 -7.04 2.03
CA GLN A 80 -6.57 -8.13 2.98
C GLN A 80 -7.74 -8.40 3.93
N SER A 81 -8.63 -7.42 4.17
CA SER A 81 -9.82 -7.61 4.99
C SER A 81 -10.95 -8.36 4.26
N LYS A 82 -10.83 -8.53 2.93
CA LYS A 82 -11.81 -9.22 2.08
C LYS A 82 -11.46 -10.69 1.83
N GLU A 83 -10.29 -11.16 2.28
CA GLU A 83 -9.87 -12.56 2.27
C GLU A 83 -10.23 -13.26 3.59
#